data_AF-A0A3C0GCZ5-F1
#
_entry.id   AF-A0A3C0GCZ5-F1
#
_cell.length_a   1.000
_cell.length_b   1.000
_cell.length_c   1.000
_cell.angle_alpha   90.00
_cell.angle_beta   90.00
_cell.angle_gamma   90.00
#
_symmetry.space_group_name_H-M   'P 1'
#
loop_
_entity.id
_entity.type
_entity.pdbx_description
1 polymer ?
#
loop_
_entity_poly.entity_id
_entity_poly.type
_entity_poly.pdbx_seq_one_letter_code
_entity_poly.pdbx_strand_id
1 'polypeptide(L)'
;KSWAFKQIETIAERYSFKITDPIDTIPAEAIEILLNGGKESFDVDSKTLGVKRTYKIDYEGISNFIKNQFEEAASTSIKRWAKEYMDKITCPTCTGFRLKKES
;
A
#
# COMPACT_ATOMS: atom_id res chain seq x y z
N LYS A 1 -14.85 -10.77 4.02
CA LYS A 1 -13.85 -9.68 3.90
C LYS A 1 -12.78 -10.10 2.90
N SER A 2 -12.38 -9.20 1.99
CA SER A 2 -11.32 -9.49 1.01
C SER A 2 -9.97 -9.69 1.70
N TRP A 3 -9.00 -10.32 1.00
CA TRP A 3 -7.65 -10.51 1.53
C TRP A 3 -6.98 -9.17 1.89
N ALA A 4 -7.08 -8.17 1.01
CA ALA A 4 -6.54 -6.84 1.24
C ALA A 4 -7.12 -6.19 2.50
N PHE A 5 -8.43 -6.31 2.74
CA PHE A 5 -9.05 -5.72 3.93
C PHE A 5 -8.53 -6.36 5.23
N LYS A 6 -8.24 -7.68 5.22
CA LYS A 6 -7.63 -8.36 6.38
C LYS A 6 -6.21 -7.87 6.66
N GLN A 7 -5.44 -7.57 5.61
CA GLN A 7 -4.09 -6.98 5.78
C GLN A 7 -4.18 -5.60 6.43
N ILE A 8 -5.10 -4.75 5.97
CA ILE A 8 -5.35 -3.43 6.57
C ILE A 8 -5.78 -3.55 8.03
N GLU A 9 -6.65 -4.50 8.37
CA GLU A 9 -7.04 -4.76 9.78
C GLU A 9 -5.84 -5.16 10.65
N THR A 10 -4.95 -5.98 10.11
CA THR A 10 -3.73 -6.40 10.83
C THR A 10 -2.79 -5.22 11.06
N ILE A 11 -2.62 -4.35 10.06
CA ILE A 11 -1.85 -3.11 10.19
C ILE A 11 -2.52 -2.16 11.21
N ALA A 12 -3.84 -2.07 11.19
CA ALA A 12 -4.61 -1.27 12.15
C ALA A 12 -4.40 -1.73 13.60
N GLU A 13 -4.40 -3.04 13.83
CA GLU A 13 -4.08 -3.62 15.14
C GLU A 13 -2.64 -3.31 15.57
N ARG A 14 -1.67 -3.42 14.63
CA ARG A 14 -0.25 -3.13 14.91
C ARG A 14 -0.03 -1.69 15.37
N TYR A 15 -0.61 -0.75 14.66
CA TYR A 15 -0.42 0.69 14.88
C TYR A 15 -1.51 1.33 15.73
N SER A 16 -2.41 0.51 16.30
CA SER A 16 -3.45 0.94 17.24
C SER A 16 -4.37 2.05 16.73
N PHE A 17 -4.78 1.96 15.45
CA PHE A 17 -5.81 2.84 14.86
C PHE A 17 -7.03 2.01 14.40
N LYS A 18 -8.14 2.67 14.08
CA LYS A 18 -9.31 2.04 13.46
C LYS A 18 -9.40 2.41 11.99
N ILE A 19 -9.91 1.50 11.18
CA ILE A 19 -10.11 1.74 9.73
C ILE A 19 -11.09 2.89 9.46
N THR A 20 -11.95 3.21 10.44
CA THR A 20 -12.89 4.34 10.37
C THR A 20 -12.30 5.67 10.83
N ASP A 21 -11.08 5.67 11.37
CA ASP A 21 -10.45 6.90 11.85
C ASP A 21 -10.07 7.80 10.66
N PRO A 22 -10.12 9.13 10.81
CA PRO A 22 -9.64 10.06 9.80
C PRO A 22 -8.17 9.82 9.45
N ILE A 23 -7.82 9.91 8.15
CA ILE A 23 -6.46 9.58 7.65
C ILE A 23 -5.37 10.41 8.34
N ASP A 24 -5.65 11.68 8.65
CA ASP A 24 -4.74 12.60 9.33
C ASP A 24 -4.44 12.21 10.79
N THR A 25 -5.26 11.33 11.38
CA THR A 25 -5.05 10.81 12.74
C THR A 25 -4.30 9.48 12.77
N ILE A 26 -4.11 8.85 11.60
CA ILE A 26 -3.39 7.58 11.49
C ILE A 26 -1.88 7.83 11.62
N PRO A 27 -1.13 7.01 12.39
CA PRO A 27 0.31 7.14 12.49
C PRO A 27 1.00 7.13 11.12
N ALA A 28 1.96 8.04 10.91
CA ALA A 28 2.66 8.18 9.64
C ALA A 28 3.32 6.87 9.17
N GLU A 29 3.91 6.11 10.10
CA GLU A 29 4.50 4.79 9.83
C GLU A 29 3.47 3.78 9.30
N ALA A 30 2.24 3.83 9.81
CA ALA A 30 1.16 2.96 9.35
C ALA A 30 0.71 3.35 7.94
N ILE A 31 0.61 4.66 7.65
CA ILE A 31 0.32 5.17 6.30
C ILE A 31 1.40 4.72 5.31
N GLU A 32 2.67 4.80 5.69
CA GLU A 32 3.78 4.34 4.86
C GLU A 32 3.66 2.84 4.54
N ILE A 33 3.35 1.98 5.52
CA ILE A 33 3.12 0.55 5.26
C ILE A 33 1.88 0.31 4.39
N LEU A 34 0.80 1.08 4.59
CA LEU A 34 -0.40 0.96 3.77
C LEU A 34 -0.14 1.33 2.31
N LEU A 35 0.65 2.37 2.04
CA LEU A 35 0.91 2.85 0.69
C LEU A 35 2.02 2.05 0.00
N ASN A 36 3.14 1.84 0.70
CA ASN A 36 4.39 1.35 0.14
C ASN A 36 4.69 -0.12 0.51
N GLY A 37 3.88 -0.70 1.39
CA GLY A 37 4.03 -2.08 1.82
C GLY A 37 4.99 -2.25 2.99
N GLY A 38 5.12 -3.49 3.46
CA GLY A 38 5.97 -3.80 4.59
C GLY A 38 6.00 -5.29 4.90
N LYS A 39 7.11 -5.71 5.52
CA LYS A 39 7.31 -7.05 6.07
C LYS A 39 7.63 -6.94 7.54
N GLU A 40 6.65 -7.24 8.38
CA GLU A 40 6.76 -7.15 9.83
C GLU A 40 6.07 -8.33 10.51
N SER A 41 6.51 -8.69 11.70
CA SER A 41 5.77 -9.60 12.58
C SER A 41 5.64 -9.01 13.97
N PHE A 42 4.46 -9.17 14.58
CA PHE A 42 4.19 -8.69 15.93
C PHE A 42 3.29 -9.66 16.67
N ASP A 43 3.41 -9.68 18.00
CA ASP A 43 2.59 -10.52 18.86
C ASP A 43 1.45 -9.70 19.47
N VAL A 44 0.25 -10.28 19.49
CA VAL A 44 -0.90 -9.77 20.22
C VAL A 44 -1.29 -10.79 21.28
N ASP A 45 -1.41 -10.33 22.52
CA ASP A 45 -1.86 -11.17 23.62
C ASP A 45 -3.35 -11.55 23.43
N SER A 46 -3.63 -12.86 23.35
CA SER A 46 -5.02 -13.33 23.32
C SER A 46 -5.64 -13.22 24.70
N LYS A 47 -6.52 -12.23 24.88
CA LYS A 47 -7.22 -11.96 26.14
C LYS A 47 -8.05 -13.16 26.66
N THR A 48 -8.39 -14.11 25.80
CA THR A 48 -9.30 -15.24 26.13
C THR A 48 -8.60 -16.59 26.24
N LEU A 49 -7.42 -16.76 25.65
CA LEU A 49 -6.77 -18.08 25.51
C LEU A 49 -5.45 -18.22 26.26
N GLY A 50 -4.91 -17.13 26.84
CA GLY A 50 -3.62 -17.18 27.55
C GLY A 50 -2.41 -17.47 26.65
N VAL A 51 -2.57 -17.35 25.32
CA VAL A 51 -1.52 -17.60 24.32
C VAL A 51 -1.30 -16.34 23.48
N LYS A 52 -0.04 -16.05 23.15
CA LYS A 52 0.32 -14.98 22.21
C LYS A 52 0.03 -15.42 20.77
N ARG A 53 -0.68 -14.57 20.02
CA ARG A 53 -0.86 -14.77 18.58
C ARG A 53 0.14 -13.90 17.84
N THR A 54 1.01 -14.53 17.06
CA THR A 54 1.91 -13.83 16.15
C THR A 54 1.18 -13.51 14.85
N TYR A 55 1.10 -12.23 14.53
CA TYR A 55 0.62 -11.72 13.26
C TYR A 55 1.81 -11.38 12.36
N LYS A 56 1.62 -11.55 11.06
CA LYS A 56 2.59 -11.19 10.04
C LYS A 56 1.95 -10.26 9.05
N ILE A 57 2.59 -9.12 8.85
CA ILE A 57 2.33 -8.20 7.76
C ILE A 57 3.30 -8.62 6.65
N ASP A 58 2.75 -9.08 5.53
CA ASP A 58 3.45 -9.27 4.26
C ASP A 58 2.57 -8.64 3.20
N TYR A 59 2.68 -7.31 3.10
CA TYR A 59 1.78 -6.48 2.33
C TYR A 59 2.58 -5.70 1.28
N GLU A 60 2.13 -5.73 0.03
CA GLU A 60 2.82 -5.06 -1.07
C GLU A 60 2.66 -3.53 -1.06
N GLY A 61 1.58 -3.02 -0.43
CA GLY A 61 1.21 -1.61 -0.44
C GLY A 61 0.25 -1.24 -1.56
N ILE A 62 -0.71 -0.36 -1.28
CA ILE A 62 -1.76 0.06 -2.21
C ILE A 62 -1.16 0.71 -3.47
N SER A 63 -0.16 1.58 -3.29
CA SER A 63 0.48 2.29 -4.41
C SER A 63 1.24 1.33 -5.32
N ASN A 64 1.97 0.38 -4.73
CA ASN A 64 2.68 -0.66 -5.50
C ASN A 64 1.70 -1.59 -6.22
N PHE A 65 0.61 -2.00 -5.56
CA PHE A 65 -0.44 -2.80 -6.19
C PHE A 65 -1.00 -2.11 -7.43
N ILE A 66 -1.45 -0.85 -7.30
CA ILE A 66 -2.00 -0.09 -8.44
C ILE A 66 -0.98 0.05 -9.57
N LYS A 67 0.28 0.35 -9.23
CA LYS A 67 1.36 0.46 -10.21
C LYS A 67 1.59 -0.86 -10.94
N ASN A 68 1.69 -1.98 -10.23
CA ASN A 68 1.86 -3.30 -10.83
C ASN A 68 0.68 -3.66 -11.74
N GLN A 69 -0.55 -3.33 -11.33
CA GLN A 69 -1.73 -3.54 -12.17
C GLN A 69 -1.71 -2.69 -13.45
N PHE A 70 -1.10 -1.51 -13.42
CA PHE A 70 -0.90 -0.70 -14.63
C PHE A 70 0.19 -1.29 -15.54
N GLU A 71 1.31 -1.74 -14.98
CA GLU A 71 2.47 -2.21 -15.74
C GLU A 71 2.25 -3.62 -16.31
N GLU A 72 1.77 -4.55 -15.48
CA GLU A 72 1.81 -6.00 -15.77
C GLU A 72 0.49 -6.59 -16.23
N ALA A 73 -0.66 -5.95 -15.95
CA ALA A 73 -1.95 -6.58 -16.22
C ALA A 73 -2.16 -6.88 -17.71
N ALA A 74 -2.59 -8.11 -18.05
CA ALA A 74 -2.88 -8.47 -19.43
C ALA A 74 -4.13 -7.75 -20.01
N SER A 75 -5.03 -7.29 -19.14
CA SER A 75 -6.29 -6.67 -19.54
C SER A 75 -6.19 -5.15 -19.67
N THR A 76 -6.64 -4.62 -20.82
CA THR A 76 -6.79 -3.18 -21.04
C THR A 76 -7.74 -2.51 -20.05
N SER A 77 -8.78 -3.20 -19.58
CA SER A 77 -9.71 -2.62 -18.59
C SER A 77 -9.04 -2.40 -17.24
N ILE A 78 -8.20 -3.34 -16.81
CA ILE A 78 -7.44 -3.23 -15.56
C ILE A 78 -6.42 -2.10 -15.67
N LYS A 79 -5.69 -2.00 -16.79
CA LYS A 79 -4.77 -0.88 -17.02
C LYS A 79 -5.48 0.47 -17.00
N ARG A 80 -6.69 0.55 -17.56
CA ARG A 80 -7.48 1.79 -17.54
C ARG A 80 -7.91 2.17 -16.14
N TRP A 81 -8.42 1.21 -15.36
CA TRP A 81 -8.77 1.41 -13.96
C TRP A 81 -7.58 1.87 -13.13
N ALA A 82 -6.42 1.20 -13.24
CA ALA A 82 -5.23 1.58 -12.49
C ALA A 82 -4.78 3.02 -12.82
N LYS A 83 -4.88 3.41 -14.11
CA LYS A 83 -4.56 4.76 -14.58
C LYS A 83 -5.46 5.86 -14.01
N GLU A 84 -6.68 5.56 -13.55
CA GLU A 84 -7.57 6.54 -12.91
C GLU A 84 -7.00 7.08 -11.59
N TYR A 85 -6.01 6.39 -11.01
CA TYR A 85 -5.31 6.77 -9.77
C TYR A 85 -3.90 7.30 -10.03
N MET A 86 -3.55 7.63 -11.28
CA MET A 86 -2.20 8.04 -11.68
C MET A 86 -2.21 9.36 -12.43
N ASP A 87 -1.25 10.22 -12.10
CA ASP A 87 -1.02 11.48 -12.82
C ASP A 87 0.12 11.39 -13.82
N LYS A 88 0.00 12.19 -14.88
CA LYS A 88 1.10 12.44 -15.80
C LYS A 88 1.95 13.58 -15.25
N ILE A 89 3.13 13.25 -14.78
CA ILE A 89 4.13 14.25 -14.38
C ILE A 89 5.13 14.50 -15.51
N THR A 90 5.64 15.73 -15.57
CA THR A 90 6.73 16.08 -16.48
C THR A 90 7.98 15.29 -16.08
N CYS A 91 8.58 14.57 -17.04
CA CYS A 91 9.77 13.77 -16.76
C CYS A 91 10.92 14.69 -16.30
N PRO A 92 11.50 14.50 -15.10
CA PRO A 92 12.54 15.38 -14.57
C PRO A 92 13.85 15.27 -15.37
N THR A 93 14.10 14.13 -16.01
CA THR A 93 15.35 13.88 -16.76
C THR A 93 15.42 14.66 -18.07
N CYS A 94 14.30 14.79 -18.78
CA CYS A 94 14.23 15.44 -20.08
C CYS A 94 13.33 16.68 -20.08
N THR A 95 12.83 17.10 -18.91
CA THR A 95 11.92 18.23 -18.72
C THR A 95 10.72 18.25 -19.69
N GLY A 96 10.30 17.09 -20.17
CA GLY A 96 9.21 16.93 -21.14
C GLY A 96 9.63 16.95 -22.62
N PHE A 97 10.87 17.31 -22.94
CA PHE A 97 11.37 17.36 -24.33
C PHE A 97 11.59 15.98 -24.95
N ARG A 98 11.72 14.92 -24.13
CA ARG A 98 11.97 13.54 -24.59
C ARG A 98 13.25 13.39 -25.43
N LEU A 99 14.21 14.29 -25.24
CA LEU A 99 15.54 14.27 -25.86
C LEU A 99 16.59 13.71 -24.89
N LYS A 100 17.70 13.21 -25.44
CA LYS A 100 18.88 12.83 -24.65
C LYS A 100 19.58 14.09 -24.14
N LYS A 101 20.27 13.98 -23.00
CA LYS A 101 21.05 15.10 -22.42
C LYS A 101 22.24 15.53 -23.29
N GLU A 102 22.73 14.64 -24.16
CA GLU A 102 23.89 14.86 -25.02
C GLU A 102 23.52 15.46 -26.40
N SER A 103 22.29 15.96 -26.58
CA SER A 103 21.86 16.62 -27.81
C SER A 103 22.27 18.09 -27.87
#